data_AF-A0A3L6NQ60-F1
#
_entry.id   AF-A0A3L6NQ60-F1
#
_cell.length_a   1.000
_cell.length_b   1.000
_cell.length_c   1.000
_cell.angle_alpha   90.00
_cell.angle_beta   90.00
_cell.angle_gamma   90.00
#
_symmetry.space_group_name_H-M   'P 1'
#
loop_
_entity.id
_entity.type
_entity.pdbx_description
1 polymer ?
#
loop_
_entity_poly.entity_id
_entity_poly.type
_entity_poly.pdbx_seq_one_letter_code
_entity_poly.pdbx_strand_id
1 'polypeptide(L)'
;MTDSISAAKLAIYIILLQPALYCLFKHGKTGFIGWLYVQIFCVLRIVTGSIGLHETNSSTGSIILNSIGLSPLLLAASGILHEARRGTNPRLSRKLDIILEIKYHGLVGAAMALIIVSVVGLQNGDSISTNKTLLKVASALIAFAWLLLAIWALWSLGKCQKSSTNNRVSSFHGGKLLLYAVFINLPLLGLRLAYGIAYLQLKISHPTSGFLTSKAVQVCLSVVPEMLITTIFLLVGVMTRNLKHEIKKT
;
A
#
# COMPACT_ATOMS: atom_id res chain seq x y z
N MET A 1 -18.97 7.53 18.48
CA MET A 1 -19.43 7.29 17.09
C MET A 1 -18.29 7.05 16.07
N THR A 2 -17.02 7.34 16.40
CA THR A 2 -15.82 6.81 15.72
C THR A 2 -15.70 5.29 15.86
N ASP A 3 -16.38 4.75 16.87
CA ASP A 3 -16.23 3.40 17.38
C ASP A 3 -16.75 2.35 16.38
N SER A 4 -17.80 2.64 15.60
CA SER A 4 -18.33 1.69 14.61
C SER A 4 -17.38 1.49 13.43
N ILE A 5 -16.73 2.56 12.95
CA ILE A 5 -15.72 2.47 11.87
C ILE A 5 -14.48 1.74 12.39
N SER A 6 -14.03 2.06 13.60
CA SER A 6 -12.88 1.40 14.23
C SER A 6 -13.15 -0.09 14.48
N ALA A 7 -14.34 -0.45 14.99
CA ALA A 7 -14.78 -1.83 15.20
C ALA A 7 -14.88 -2.60 13.87
N ALA A 8 -15.47 -2.01 12.84
CA ALA A 8 -15.57 -2.63 11.53
C ALA A 8 -14.19 -2.90 10.92
N LYS A 9 -13.27 -1.93 10.97
CA LYS A 9 -11.88 -2.14 10.53
C LYS A 9 -11.22 -3.27 11.29
N LEU A 10 -11.31 -3.26 12.61
CA LEU A 10 -10.71 -4.29 13.46
C LEU A 10 -11.22 -5.69 13.06
N ALA A 11 -12.54 -5.88 13.00
CA ALA A 11 -13.15 -7.15 12.64
C ALA A 11 -12.73 -7.63 11.24
N ILE A 12 -12.79 -6.75 10.24
CA ILE A 12 -12.45 -7.07 8.85
C ILE A 12 -10.98 -7.46 8.73
N TYR A 13 -10.06 -6.69 9.33
CA TYR A 13 -8.63 -6.97 9.18
C TYR A 13 -8.16 -8.19 9.98
N ILE A 14 -8.84 -8.57 11.08
CA ILE A 14 -8.63 -9.87 11.73
C ILE A 14 -8.96 -11.03 10.77
N ILE A 15 -10.06 -10.91 10.02
CA ILE A 15 -10.46 -11.93 9.04
C ILE A 15 -9.47 -11.96 7.87
N LEU A 16 -9.09 -10.80 7.33
CA LEU A 16 -8.16 -10.69 6.20
C LEU A 16 -6.72 -11.11 6.55
N LEU A 17 -6.33 -11.07 7.83
CA LEU A 17 -5.01 -11.51 8.29
C LEU A 17 -4.76 -12.99 7.96
N GLN A 18 -5.78 -13.85 8.02
CA GLN A 18 -5.65 -15.29 7.79
C GLN A 18 -5.23 -15.63 6.34
N PRO A 19 -5.96 -15.19 5.29
CA PRO A 19 -5.51 -15.38 3.91
C PRO A 19 -4.21 -14.61 3.62
N ALA A 20 -3.94 -13.48 4.29
CA ALA A 20 -2.64 -12.84 4.17
C ALA A 20 -1.51 -13.77 4.62
N LEU A 21 -1.71 -14.53 5.72
CA LEU A 21 -0.66 -15.38 6.30
C LEU A 21 -0.40 -16.54 5.37
N TYR A 22 -1.49 -17.10 4.85
CA TYR A 22 -1.45 -18.10 3.81
C TYR A 22 -0.64 -17.63 2.58
N CYS A 23 -0.91 -16.43 2.05
CA CYS A 23 -0.17 -15.90 0.89
C CYS A 23 1.32 -15.70 1.18
N LEU A 24 1.68 -15.16 2.36
CA LEU A 24 3.07 -14.97 2.76
C LEU A 24 3.88 -16.28 2.66
N PHE A 25 3.32 -17.38 3.16
CA PHE A 25 4.00 -18.68 3.13
C PHE A 25 4.02 -19.32 1.73
N LYS A 26 2.93 -19.19 0.96
CA LYS A 26 2.81 -19.86 -0.34
C LYS A 26 3.69 -19.25 -1.43
N HIS A 27 3.83 -17.93 -1.45
CA HIS A 27 4.60 -17.22 -2.47
C HIS A 27 6.12 -17.27 -2.24
N GLY A 28 6.58 -17.54 -1.02
CA GLY A 28 7.99 -17.79 -0.71
C GLY A 28 8.92 -16.61 -1.06
N LYS A 29 10.21 -16.88 -1.32
CA LYS A 29 11.26 -15.84 -1.43
C LYS A 29 10.99 -14.78 -2.51
N THR A 30 10.35 -15.15 -3.62
CA THR A 30 10.09 -14.22 -4.74
C THR A 30 9.00 -13.21 -4.40
N GLY A 31 7.91 -13.66 -3.76
CA GLY A 31 6.81 -12.80 -3.32
C GLY A 31 6.96 -12.24 -1.91
N PHE A 32 7.93 -12.70 -1.13
CA PHE A 32 8.03 -12.45 0.31
C PHE A 32 7.84 -10.99 0.69
N ILE A 33 8.51 -10.07 -0.02
CA ILE A 33 8.43 -8.63 0.26
C ILE A 33 7.00 -8.12 0.12
N GLY A 34 6.32 -8.42 -0.99
CA GLY A 34 4.95 -7.95 -1.24
C GLY A 34 3.98 -8.44 -0.18
N TRP A 35 3.98 -9.74 0.10
CA TRP A 35 3.07 -10.34 1.07
C TRP A 35 3.39 -9.99 2.52
N LEU A 36 4.67 -9.74 2.85
CA LEU A 36 5.07 -9.21 4.16
C LEU A 36 4.48 -7.81 4.37
N TYR A 37 4.45 -6.96 3.35
CA TYR A 37 3.82 -5.64 3.49
C TYR A 37 2.30 -5.70 3.56
N VAL A 38 1.66 -6.68 2.90
CA VAL A 38 0.22 -6.96 3.12
C VAL A 38 -0.02 -7.36 4.59
N GLN A 39 0.87 -8.15 5.18
CA GLN A 39 0.79 -8.51 6.60
C GLN A 39 0.94 -7.34 7.53
N ILE A 40 2.03 -6.58 7.37
CA ILE A 40 2.30 -5.37 8.15
C ILE A 40 1.09 -4.44 8.06
N PHE A 41 0.53 -4.28 6.86
CA PHE A 41 -0.66 -3.47 6.66
C PHE A 41 -1.87 -3.98 7.47
N CYS A 42 -2.18 -5.28 7.44
CA CYS A 42 -3.29 -5.85 8.20
C CYS A 42 -3.09 -5.68 9.72
N VAL A 43 -1.90 -6.00 10.23
CA VAL A 43 -1.56 -5.83 11.66
C VAL A 43 -1.68 -4.37 12.08
N LEU A 44 -1.18 -3.45 11.25
CA LEU A 44 -1.30 -2.02 11.49
C LEU A 44 -2.77 -1.59 11.55
N ARG A 45 -3.65 -2.15 10.72
CA ARG A 45 -5.09 -1.85 10.75
C ARG A 45 -5.78 -2.40 11.98
N ILE A 46 -5.39 -3.57 12.46
CA ILE A 46 -5.85 -4.13 13.74
C ILE A 46 -5.44 -3.20 14.87
N VAL A 47 -4.16 -2.83 14.97
CA VAL A 47 -3.66 -1.92 16.02
C VAL A 47 -4.36 -0.56 15.97
N THR A 48 -4.47 0.06 14.79
CA THR A 48 -5.15 1.35 14.63
C THR A 48 -6.65 1.28 14.94
N GLY A 49 -7.31 0.16 14.63
CA GLY A 49 -8.70 -0.11 15.01
C GLY A 49 -8.88 -0.25 16.52
N SER A 50 -8.00 -0.99 17.20
CA SER A 50 -8.02 -1.14 18.66
C SER A 50 -7.78 0.18 19.38
N ILE A 51 -6.77 0.96 18.95
CA ILE A 51 -6.51 2.30 19.52
C ILE A 51 -7.73 3.21 19.32
N GLY A 52 -8.33 3.19 18.12
CA GLY A 52 -9.52 3.97 17.81
C GLY A 52 -10.80 3.56 18.55
N LEU A 53 -10.80 2.44 19.28
CA LEU A 53 -11.89 2.03 20.19
C LEU A 53 -11.63 2.45 21.64
N HIS A 54 -10.36 2.59 22.04
CA HIS A 54 -9.96 2.92 23.41
C HIS A 54 -9.69 4.42 23.62
N GLU A 55 -9.14 5.11 22.63
CA GLU A 55 -8.83 6.54 22.75
C GLU A 55 -10.09 7.38 22.52
N THR A 56 -10.59 8.01 23.59
CA THR A 56 -11.74 8.91 23.49
C THR A 56 -11.38 10.29 22.94
N ASN A 57 -10.13 10.76 22.97
CA ASN A 57 -9.80 12.16 22.62
C ASN A 57 -8.34 12.49 22.22
N SER A 58 -7.54 11.58 21.65
CA SER A 58 -6.21 11.96 21.09
C SER A 58 -6.33 12.36 19.62
N SER A 59 -6.46 13.67 19.34
CA SER A 59 -6.46 14.18 17.96
C SER A 59 -5.19 13.78 17.20
N THR A 60 -4.11 13.59 17.93
CA THR A 60 -2.75 13.37 17.46
C THR A 60 -2.50 11.93 17.02
N GLY A 61 -2.89 10.96 17.85
CA GLY A 61 -2.85 9.54 17.50
C GLY A 61 -3.60 9.30 16.20
N SER A 62 -4.79 9.90 16.06
CA SER A 62 -5.62 9.78 14.85
C SER A 62 -4.94 10.24 13.54
N ILE A 63 -4.00 11.19 13.62
CA ILE A 63 -3.28 11.73 12.44
C ILE A 63 -2.21 10.74 11.97
N ILE A 64 -1.41 10.24 12.92
CA ILE A 64 -0.37 9.24 12.64
C ILE A 64 -1.03 7.96 12.12
N LEU A 65 -2.08 7.49 12.80
CA LEU A 65 -2.80 6.25 12.47
C LEU A 65 -3.44 6.29 11.08
N ASN A 66 -3.94 7.44 10.62
CA ASN A 66 -4.51 7.57 9.27
C ASN A 66 -3.46 7.57 8.15
N SER A 67 -2.22 7.95 8.47
CA SER A 67 -1.15 8.18 7.48
C SER A 67 -0.21 6.99 7.34
N ILE A 68 0.01 6.25 8.42
CA ILE A 68 0.94 5.11 8.48
C ILE A 68 0.54 3.92 7.62
N GLY A 69 -0.74 3.79 7.26
CA GLY A 69 -1.22 2.74 6.37
C GLY A 69 -0.83 2.89 4.89
N LEU A 70 -0.42 4.08 4.43
CA LEU A 70 -0.15 4.32 3.02
C LEU A 70 1.13 3.63 2.53
N SER A 71 2.20 3.73 3.33
CA SER A 71 3.51 3.20 2.96
C SER A 71 3.52 1.68 2.82
N PRO A 72 3.01 0.89 3.80
CA PRO A 72 2.91 -0.56 3.62
C PRO A 72 2.05 -0.96 2.43
N LEU A 73 1.00 -0.20 2.10
CA LEU A 73 0.13 -0.55 0.97
C LEU A 73 0.82 -0.32 -0.39
N LEU A 74 1.59 0.77 -0.54
CA LEU A 74 2.43 1.02 -1.71
C LEU A 74 3.55 -0.01 -1.84
N LEU A 75 4.20 -0.36 -0.73
CA LEU A 75 5.28 -1.36 -0.71
C LEU A 75 4.74 -2.77 -0.99
N ALA A 76 3.53 -3.10 -0.54
CA ALA A 76 2.83 -4.33 -0.91
C ALA A 76 2.58 -4.39 -2.42
N ALA A 77 2.04 -3.31 -3.00
CA ALA A 77 1.79 -3.24 -4.44
C ALA A 77 3.09 -3.35 -5.26
N SER A 78 4.19 -2.71 -4.82
CA SER A 78 5.53 -2.84 -5.42
C SER A 78 6.06 -4.27 -5.33
N GLY A 79 6.02 -4.89 -4.14
CA GLY A 79 6.52 -6.26 -3.98
C GLY A 79 5.69 -7.30 -4.73
N ILE A 80 4.36 -7.11 -4.86
CA ILE A 80 3.51 -7.95 -5.70
C ILE A 80 3.81 -7.71 -7.18
N LEU A 81 4.07 -6.47 -7.60
CA LEU A 81 4.51 -6.17 -8.96
C LEU A 81 5.87 -6.82 -9.27
N HIS A 82 6.81 -6.81 -8.32
CA HIS A 82 8.09 -7.51 -8.43
C HIS A 82 7.88 -9.00 -8.71
N GLU A 83 7.04 -9.67 -7.92
CA GLU A 83 6.70 -11.08 -8.14
C GLU A 83 6.00 -11.32 -9.49
N ALA A 84 5.03 -10.47 -9.84
CA ALA A 84 4.31 -10.56 -11.11
C ALA A 84 5.26 -10.48 -12.32
N ARG A 85 6.25 -9.58 -12.26
CA ARG A 85 7.26 -9.41 -13.31
C ARG A 85 8.21 -10.60 -13.40
N ARG A 86 8.50 -11.26 -12.28
CA ARG A 86 9.26 -12.51 -12.28
C ARG A 86 8.50 -13.66 -12.91
N GLY A 87 7.20 -13.77 -12.65
CA GLY A 87 6.35 -14.78 -13.28
C GLY A 87 6.12 -14.53 -14.77
N THR A 88 6.05 -13.26 -15.21
CA THR A 88 5.75 -12.91 -16.61
C THR A 88 6.98 -12.73 -17.50
N ASN A 89 8.19 -12.55 -16.93
CA ASN A 89 9.41 -12.30 -17.69
C ASN A 89 10.62 -13.06 -17.12
N PRO A 90 10.91 -14.28 -17.60
CA PRO A 90 12.04 -15.08 -17.13
C PRO A 90 13.41 -14.46 -17.49
N ARG A 91 13.47 -13.59 -18.51
CA ARG A 91 14.71 -12.90 -18.94
C ARG A 91 15.03 -11.66 -18.13
N LEU A 92 14.23 -11.34 -17.10
CA LEU A 92 14.42 -10.15 -16.29
C LEU A 92 15.72 -10.26 -15.47
N SER A 93 16.62 -9.29 -15.64
CA SER A 93 17.85 -9.20 -14.87
C SER A 93 17.54 -9.09 -13.37
N ARG A 94 17.90 -10.14 -12.62
CA ARG A 94 17.68 -10.22 -11.17
C ARG A 94 18.31 -9.07 -10.40
N LYS A 95 19.51 -8.64 -10.79
CA LYS A 95 20.24 -7.58 -10.10
C LYS A 95 19.55 -6.23 -10.27
N LEU A 96 19.19 -5.88 -11.52
CA LEU A 96 18.51 -4.62 -11.80
C LEU A 96 17.16 -4.54 -11.10
N ASP A 97 16.41 -5.65 -11.12
CA ASP A 97 15.09 -5.74 -10.50
C ASP A 97 15.13 -5.51 -8.97
N ILE A 98 16.11 -6.12 -8.29
CA ILE A 98 16.33 -5.92 -6.85
C ILE A 98 16.77 -4.48 -6.56
N ILE A 99 17.66 -3.90 -7.37
CA ILE A 99 18.13 -2.52 -7.18
C ILE A 99 16.96 -1.53 -7.31
N LEU A 100 16.08 -1.72 -8.31
CA LEU A 100 14.89 -0.88 -8.47
C LEU A 100 13.96 -1.01 -7.27
N GLU A 101 13.74 -2.23 -6.78
CA GLU A 101 12.91 -2.49 -5.61
C GLU A 101 13.46 -1.80 -4.35
N ILE A 102 14.77 -1.89 -4.09
CA ILE A 102 15.43 -1.24 -2.96
C ILE A 102 15.30 0.28 -3.05
N LYS A 103 15.54 0.86 -4.24
CA LYS A 103 15.40 2.31 -4.46
C LYS A 103 13.97 2.77 -4.22
N TYR A 104 12.98 2.00 -4.67
CA TYR A 104 11.56 2.29 -4.43
C TYR A 104 11.23 2.26 -2.93
N HIS A 105 11.73 1.25 -2.21
CA HIS A 105 11.58 1.17 -0.75
C HIS A 105 12.20 2.35 -0.02
N GLY A 106 13.41 2.75 -0.42
CA GLY A 106 14.07 3.94 0.14
C GLY A 106 13.26 5.22 -0.08
N LEU A 107 12.68 5.40 -1.26
CA LEU A 107 11.82 6.55 -1.58
C LEU A 107 10.57 6.60 -0.69
N VAL A 108 9.83 5.48 -0.58
CA VAL A 108 8.62 5.41 0.25
C VAL A 108 8.96 5.55 1.74
N GLY A 109 10.07 4.95 2.18
CA GLY A 109 10.56 5.08 3.55
C GLY A 109 10.94 6.52 3.91
N ALA A 110 11.63 7.23 3.00
CA ALA A 110 11.98 8.64 3.19
C ALA A 110 10.73 9.54 3.28
N ALA A 111 9.74 9.32 2.40
CA ALA A 111 8.47 10.04 2.46
C ALA A 111 7.76 9.80 3.81
N MET A 112 7.71 8.55 4.27
CA MET A 112 7.11 8.20 5.57
C MET A 112 7.86 8.85 6.74
N ALA A 113 9.19 8.81 6.74
CA ALA A 113 10.00 9.43 7.78
C ALA A 113 9.74 10.94 7.88
N LEU A 114 9.65 11.65 6.75
CA LEU A 114 9.32 13.07 6.73
C LEU A 114 7.91 13.36 7.25
N ILE A 115 6.91 12.51 6.96
CA ILE A 115 5.57 12.63 7.54
C ILE A 115 5.64 12.50 9.07
N ILE A 116 6.36 11.49 9.57
CA ILE A 116 6.50 11.26 11.03
C ILE A 116 7.18 12.44 11.70
N VAL A 117 8.33 12.89 11.17
CA VAL A 117 9.08 14.03 11.71
C VAL A 117 8.22 15.29 11.72
N SER A 118 7.50 15.57 10.64
CA SER A 118 6.58 16.70 10.56
C SER A 118 5.47 16.64 11.62
N VAL A 119 4.83 15.47 11.77
CA VAL A 119 3.71 15.29 12.69
C VAL A 119 4.17 15.32 14.16
N VAL A 120 5.34 14.75 14.47
CA VAL A 120 5.93 14.79 15.82
C VAL A 120 6.44 16.19 16.15
N GLY A 121 7.10 16.87 15.22
CA GLY A 121 7.55 18.25 15.43
C GLY A 121 6.40 19.20 15.74
N LEU A 122 5.28 19.09 15.02
CA LEU A 122 4.07 19.86 15.32
C LEU A 122 3.50 19.60 16.72
N GLN A 123 3.68 18.40 17.27
CA GLN A 123 3.23 18.07 18.63
C GLN A 123 4.13 18.69 19.70
N ASN A 124 5.44 18.71 19.42
CA ASN A 124 6.42 19.26 20.36
C ASN A 124 6.44 20.80 20.37
N GLY A 125 5.59 21.45 19.57
CA GLY A 125 5.52 22.90 19.47
C GLY A 125 6.56 23.51 18.52
N ASP A 126 7.16 22.71 17.65
CA ASP A 126 8.12 23.21 16.65
C ASP A 126 7.43 24.15 15.64
N SER A 127 8.25 24.95 14.95
CA SER A 127 7.77 25.91 13.96
C SER A 127 6.78 25.31 12.94
N ILE A 128 5.56 25.87 12.91
CA ILE A 128 4.47 25.40 12.04
C ILE A 128 4.84 25.51 10.55
N SER A 129 5.54 26.58 10.16
CA SER A 129 5.95 26.84 8.77
C SER A 129 6.92 25.77 8.25
N THR A 130 7.90 25.38 9.05
CA THR A 130 8.87 24.33 8.73
C THR A 130 8.15 22.99 8.58
N ASN A 131 7.36 22.59 9.57
CA ASN A 131 6.66 21.31 9.52
C ASN A 131 5.64 21.22 8.38
N LYS A 132 4.95 22.32 8.04
CA LYS A 132 4.10 22.39 6.82
C LYS A 132 4.91 22.15 5.56
N THR A 133 6.13 22.69 5.47
CA THR A 133 7.03 22.47 4.34
C THR A 133 7.48 21.01 4.26
N LEU A 134 7.90 20.41 5.39
CA LEU A 134 8.25 18.98 5.43
C LEU A 134 7.08 18.10 4.95
N LEU A 135 5.86 18.39 5.40
CA LEU A 135 4.69 17.63 5.00
C LEU A 135 4.38 17.77 3.51
N LYS A 136 4.52 18.97 2.93
CA LYS A 136 4.35 19.20 1.49
C LYS A 136 5.37 18.40 0.68
N VAL A 137 6.64 18.43 1.08
CA VAL A 137 7.70 17.64 0.45
C VAL A 137 7.39 16.14 0.54
N ALA A 138 7.02 15.67 1.72
CA ALA A 138 6.66 14.27 1.92
C ALA A 138 5.45 13.83 1.08
N SER A 139 4.43 14.69 1.00
CA SER A 139 3.24 14.50 0.16
C SER A 139 3.60 14.40 -1.33
N ALA A 140 4.51 15.26 -1.80
CA ALA A 140 5.00 15.22 -3.17
C ALA A 140 5.80 13.93 -3.45
N LEU A 141 6.66 13.50 -2.52
CA LEU A 141 7.44 12.27 -2.65
C LEU A 141 6.55 11.03 -2.71
N ILE A 142 5.53 10.93 -1.86
CA ILE A 142 4.64 9.75 -1.86
C ILE A 142 3.72 9.73 -3.10
N ALA A 143 3.27 10.90 -3.58
CA ALA A 143 2.54 11.02 -4.85
C ALA A 143 3.42 10.62 -6.04
N PHE A 144 4.68 11.05 -6.04
CA PHE A 144 5.67 10.64 -7.03
C PHE A 144 5.94 9.14 -6.98
N ALA A 145 6.05 8.54 -5.80
CA ALA A 145 6.21 7.09 -5.64
C ALA A 145 5.02 6.31 -6.22
N TRP A 146 3.79 6.80 -6.06
CA TRP A 146 2.63 6.20 -6.71
C TRP A 146 2.67 6.33 -8.23
N LEU A 147 3.03 7.50 -8.77
CA LEU A 147 3.19 7.70 -10.21
C LEU A 147 4.25 6.76 -10.81
N LEU A 148 5.41 6.65 -10.16
CA LEU A 148 6.46 5.71 -10.58
C LEU A 148 5.95 4.26 -10.59
N LEU A 149 5.22 3.84 -9.56
CA LEU A 149 4.64 2.50 -9.50
C LEU A 149 3.61 2.28 -10.63
N ALA A 150 2.79 3.28 -10.92
CA ALA A 150 1.81 3.22 -12.01
C ALA A 150 2.49 3.08 -13.38
N ILE A 151 3.51 3.89 -13.65
CA ILE A 151 4.32 3.80 -14.87
C ILE A 151 5.00 2.43 -14.96
N TRP A 152 5.55 1.93 -13.86
CA TRP A 152 6.24 0.65 -13.82
C TRP A 152 5.30 -0.53 -14.09
N ALA A 153 4.09 -0.49 -13.53
CA ALA A 153 3.04 -1.48 -13.77
C ALA A 153 2.55 -1.45 -15.23
N LEU A 154 2.27 -0.25 -15.78
CA LEU A 154 1.87 -0.05 -17.17
C LEU A 154 2.93 -0.57 -18.15
N TRP A 155 4.19 -0.22 -17.92
CA TRP A 155 5.30 -0.68 -18.74
C TRP A 155 5.44 -2.21 -18.69
N SER A 156 5.24 -2.80 -17.51
CA SER A 156 5.28 -4.25 -17.32
C SER A 156 4.11 -4.95 -18.03
N LEU A 157 2.91 -4.37 -18.01
CA LEU A 157 1.74 -4.87 -18.72
C LEU A 157 1.94 -4.82 -20.24
N GLY A 158 2.46 -3.71 -20.76
CA GLY A 158 2.76 -3.57 -22.19
C GLY A 158 3.82 -4.57 -22.68
N LYS A 159 4.83 -4.89 -21.87
CA LYS A 159 5.81 -5.94 -22.21
C LYS A 159 5.21 -7.35 -22.12
N CYS A 160 4.33 -7.60 -21.15
CA CYS A 160 3.63 -8.88 -21.02
C CYS A 160 2.74 -9.18 -22.24
N GLN A 161 2.02 -8.17 -22.75
CA GLN A 161 1.13 -8.33 -23.91
C GLN A 161 1.86 -8.61 -25.23
N LYS A 162 3.07 -8.05 -25.43
CA LYS A 162 3.84 -8.19 -26.68
C LYS A 162 4.65 -9.49 -26.76
N SER A 163 4.79 -10.23 -25.66
CA SER A 163 5.68 -11.38 -25.60
C SER A 163 4.95 -12.70 -25.91
N SER A 164 4.85 -13.03 -27.20
CA SER A 164 4.27 -14.30 -27.67
C SER A 164 5.05 -15.54 -27.19
N THR A 165 6.35 -15.39 -26.94
CA THR A 165 7.24 -16.45 -26.44
C THR A 165 7.05 -16.76 -24.96
N ASN A 166 6.61 -15.79 -24.14
CA ASN A 166 6.47 -15.99 -22.70
C ASN A 166 5.19 -16.76 -22.30
N ASN A 167 4.17 -16.83 -23.17
CA ASN A 167 2.92 -17.57 -22.90
C ASN A 167 3.14 -19.09 -22.67
N ARG A 168 4.28 -19.64 -23.09
CA ARG A 168 4.61 -21.08 -22.95
C ARG A 168 5.13 -21.45 -21.56
N VAL A 169 5.43 -20.45 -20.73
CA VAL A 169 5.97 -20.63 -19.38
C VAL A 169 4.82 -20.87 -18.39
N SER A 170 4.91 -21.93 -17.58
CA SER A 170 3.86 -22.27 -16.60
C SER A 170 3.54 -21.11 -15.63
N SER A 171 4.56 -20.35 -15.20
CA SER A 171 4.41 -19.21 -14.28
C SER A 171 3.79 -17.95 -14.91
N PHE A 172 3.61 -17.93 -16.24
CA PHE A 172 3.14 -16.74 -16.95
C PHE A 172 1.71 -16.36 -16.56
N HIS A 173 0.80 -17.34 -16.44
CA HIS A 173 -0.60 -17.10 -16.13
C HIS A 173 -0.77 -16.52 -14.72
N GLY A 174 -0.08 -17.11 -13.73
CA GLY A 174 -0.10 -16.60 -12.36
C GLY A 174 0.55 -15.22 -12.23
N GLY A 175 1.71 -15.01 -12.88
CA GLY A 175 2.35 -13.69 -12.92
C GLY A 175 1.47 -12.63 -13.57
N LYS A 176 0.78 -12.96 -14.67
CA LYS A 176 -0.12 -12.04 -15.37
C LYS A 176 -1.33 -11.69 -14.51
N LEU A 177 -1.88 -12.65 -13.76
CA LEU A 177 -2.99 -12.40 -12.85
C LEU A 177 -2.60 -11.43 -11.73
N LEU A 178 -1.42 -11.60 -11.12
CA LEU A 178 -0.88 -10.63 -10.14
C LEU A 178 -0.65 -9.25 -10.76
N LEU A 179 -0.15 -9.19 -12.00
CA LEU A 179 0.07 -7.94 -12.71
C LEU A 179 -1.24 -7.16 -12.93
N TYR A 180 -2.31 -7.87 -13.33
CA TYR A 180 -3.64 -7.26 -13.43
C TYR A 180 -4.18 -6.81 -12.08
N ALA A 181 -3.96 -7.58 -11.01
CA ALA A 181 -4.35 -7.18 -9.66
C ALA A 181 -3.70 -5.86 -9.24
N VAL A 182 -2.39 -5.70 -9.49
CA VAL A 182 -1.68 -4.43 -9.26
C VAL A 182 -2.31 -3.32 -10.09
N PHE A 183 -2.53 -3.56 -11.40
CA PHE A 183 -3.08 -2.54 -12.29
C PHE A 183 -4.47 -2.05 -11.87
N ILE A 184 -5.37 -2.98 -11.51
CA ILE A 184 -6.73 -2.65 -11.04
C ILE A 184 -6.68 -1.91 -9.69
N ASN A 185 -5.71 -2.22 -8.83
CA ASN A 185 -5.56 -1.57 -7.53
C ASN A 185 -4.93 -0.18 -7.60
N LEU A 186 -4.19 0.18 -8.65
CA LEU A 186 -3.56 1.50 -8.80
C LEU A 186 -4.53 2.69 -8.67
N PRO A 187 -5.69 2.74 -9.35
CA PRO A 187 -6.63 3.85 -9.18
C PRO A 187 -7.18 3.94 -7.75
N LEU A 188 -7.49 2.80 -7.12
CA LEU A 188 -7.93 2.75 -5.72
C LEU A 188 -6.85 3.25 -4.78
N LEU A 189 -5.59 2.89 -5.05
CA LEU A 189 -4.42 3.32 -4.29
C LEU A 189 -4.20 4.83 -4.44
N GLY A 190 -4.40 5.37 -5.65
CA GLY A 190 -4.35 6.80 -5.93
C GLY A 190 -5.44 7.56 -5.18
N LEU A 191 -6.67 7.05 -5.15
CA LEU A 191 -7.78 7.62 -4.39
C LEU A 191 -7.45 7.67 -2.89
N ARG A 192 -6.98 6.54 -2.34
CA ARG A 192 -6.59 6.43 -0.92
C ARG A 192 -5.44 7.38 -0.55
N LEU A 193 -4.49 7.53 -1.46
CA LEU A 193 -3.34 8.41 -1.31
C LEU A 193 -3.76 9.87 -1.33
N ALA A 194 -4.58 10.27 -2.30
CA ALA A 194 -5.10 11.63 -2.41
C ALA A 194 -5.87 12.04 -1.15
N TYR A 195 -6.73 11.16 -0.62
CA TYR A 195 -7.39 11.38 0.65
C TYR A 195 -6.39 11.55 1.81
N GLY A 196 -5.38 10.68 1.91
CA GLY A 196 -4.39 10.78 2.98
C GLY A 196 -3.59 12.08 2.96
N ILE A 197 -3.17 12.52 1.77
CA ILE A 197 -2.48 13.81 1.59
C ILE A 197 -3.42 14.97 1.95
N ALA A 198 -4.63 14.98 1.40
CA ALA A 198 -5.62 16.03 1.69
C ALA A 198 -5.95 16.08 3.19
N TYR A 199 -6.15 14.92 3.83
CA TYR A 199 -6.41 14.80 5.26
C TYR A 199 -5.28 15.45 6.08
N LEU A 200 -4.03 15.08 5.81
CA LEU A 200 -2.86 15.62 6.50
C LEU A 200 -2.75 17.14 6.36
N GLN A 201 -2.90 17.66 5.14
CA GLN A 201 -2.75 19.10 4.89
C GLN A 201 -3.90 19.94 5.46
N LEU A 202 -5.14 19.46 5.31
CA LEU A 202 -6.32 20.13 5.85
C LEU A 202 -6.32 20.10 7.37
N LYS A 203 -5.83 19.02 8.01
CA LYS A 203 -5.81 18.93 9.47
C LYS A 203 -4.95 20.03 10.10
N ILE A 204 -3.89 20.46 9.43
CA ILE A 204 -3.00 21.54 9.89
C ILE A 204 -3.53 22.92 9.46
N SER A 205 -4.10 23.03 8.26
CA SER A 205 -4.45 24.34 7.70
C SER A 205 -5.88 24.78 8.03
N HIS A 206 -6.84 23.85 8.01
CA HIS A 206 -8.28 24.09 8.19
C HIS A 206 -8.94 22.89 8.91
N PRO A 207 -8.68 22.70 10.22
CA PRO A 207 -9.10 21.51 10.97
C PRO A 207 -10.63 21.34 11.08
N THR A 208 -11.39 22.42 10.87
CA THR A 208 -12.87 22.46 10.91
C THR A 208 -13.52 22.27 9.54
N SER A 209 -12.73 21.96 8.50
CA SER A 209 -13.28 21.77 7.14
C SER A 209 -14.30 20.63 7.08
N GLY A 210 -15.39 20.85 6.34
CA GLY A 210 -16.45 19.86 6.14
C GLY A 210 -15.97 18.53 5.55
N PHE A 211 -14.86 18.57 4.81
CA PHE A 211 -14.19 17.38 4.27
C PHE A 211 -13.67 16.45 5.38
N LEU A 212 -13.07 17.00 6.45
CA LEU A 212 -12.51 16.21 7.56
C LEU A 212 -13.60 15.72 8.52
N THR A 213 -14.68 16.48 8.69
CA THR A 213 -15.78 16.13 9.58
C THR A 213 -16.75 15.14 8.95
N SER A 214 -16.80 15.05 7.61
CA SER A 214 -17.67 14.13 6.89
C SER A 214 -17.25 12.67 7.04
N LYS A 215 -18.12 11.88 7.68
CA LYS A 215 -17.96 10.42 7.80
C LYS A 215 -18.06 9.71 6.45
N ALA A 216 -18.91 10.19 5.56
CA ALA A 216 -19.05 9.61 4.22
C ALA A 216 -17.73 9.72 3.44
N VAL A 217 -17.09 10.90 3.48
CA VAL A 217 -15.78 11.12 2.85
C VAL A 217 -14.72 10.19 3.46
N GLN A 218 -14.68 10.08 4.80
CA GLN A 218 -13.76 9.17 5.48
C GLN A 218 -13.97 7.71 5.04
N VAL A 219 -15.22 7.24 4.95
CA VAL A 219 -15.51 5.86 4.54
C VAL A 219 -15.17 5.63 3.06
N CYS A 220 -15.68 6.46 2.16
CA CYS A 220 -15.56 6.26 0.72
C CYS A 220 -14.14 6.46 0.19
N LEU A 221 -13.35 7.37 0.78
CA LEU A 221 -12.02 7.71 0.28
C LEU A 221 -10.87 7.12 1.11
N SER A 222 -11.13 6.73 2.37
CA SER A 222 -10.15 6.05 3.22
C SER A 222 -10.43 4.56 3.32
N VAL A 223 -11.58 4.18 3.87
CA VAL A 223 -11.85 2.81 4.34
C VAL A 223 -12.19 1.84 3.19
N VAL A 224 -13.02 2.27 2.25
CA VAL A 224 -13.42 1.41 1.13
C VAL A 224 -12.24 1.10 0.20
N PRO A 225 -11.44 2.08 -0.25
CA PRO A 225 -10.35 1.81 -1.20
C PRO A 225 -9.30 0.87 -0.61
N GLU A 226 -8.91 1.07 0.64
CA GLU A 226 -7.94 0.19 1.31
C GLU A 226 -8.45 -1.25 1.48
N MET A 227 -9.74 -1.44 1.82
CA MET A 227 -10.33 -2.76 1.96
C MET A 227 -10.40 -3.47 0.60
N LEU A 228 -10.80 -2.77 -0.45
CA LEU A 228 -10.85 -3.32 -1.80
C LEU A 228 -9.45 -3.72 -2.29
N ILE A 229 -8.44 -2.86 -2.10
CA ILE A 229 -7.05 -3.16 -2.49
C ILE A 229 -6.57 -4.43 -1.79
N THR A 230 -6.71 -4.50 -0.46
CA THR A 230 -6.29 -5.67 0.31
C THR A 230 -7.03 -6.93 -0.13
N THR A 231 -8.35 -6.84 -0.31
CA THR A 231 -9.17 -7.99 -0.72
C THR A 231 -8.77 -8.49 -2.11
N ILE A 232 -8.59 -7.60 -3.09
CA ILE A 232 -8.16 -7.96 -4.45
C ILE A 232 -6.79 -8.64 -4.41
N PHE A 233 -5.82 -8.09 -3.68
CA PHE A 233 -4.51 -8.73 -3.55
C PHE A 233 -4.59 -10.11 -2.89
N LEU A 234 -5.39 -10.26 -1.84
CA LEU A 234 -5.52 -11.54 -1.15
C LEU A 234 -6.22 -12.60 -1.99
N LEU A 235 -7.31 -12.25 -2.67
CA LEU A 235 -8.02 -13.16 -3.58
C LEU A 235 -7.08 -13.65 -4.68
N VAL A 236 -6.37 -12.73 -5.34
CA VAL A 236 -5.43 -13.09 -6.41
C VAL A 236 -4.22 -13.84 -5.88
N GLY A 237 -3.72 -13.50 -4.69
CA GLY A 237 -2.65 -14.25 -4.01
C GLY A 237 -3.04 -15.70 -3.76
N VAL A 238 -4.24 -15.93 -3.24
CA VAL A 238 -4.75 -17.30 -3.03
C VAL A 238 -4.87 -18.05 -4.36
N MET A 239 -5.35 -17.39 -5.42
CA MET A 239 -5.44 -17.99 -6.76
C MET A 239 -4.06 -18.32 -7.37
N THR A 240 -3.04 -17.55 -7.03
CA THR A 240 -1.67 -17.68 -7.57
C THR A 240 -0.70 -18.39 -6.62
N ARG A 241 -1.22 -19.08 -5.59
CA ARG A 241 -0.47 -19.83 -4.57
C ARG A 241 0.61 -20.78 -5.09
N ASN A 242 0.50 -21.26 -6.33
CA ASN A 242 1.42 -22.21 -6.95
C ASN A 242 2.57 -21.54 -7.72
N LEU A 243 2.54 -20.21 -7.86
CA LEU A 243 3.46 -19.46 -8.71
C LEU A 243 4.94 -19.69 -8.35
N LYS A 244 5.24 -19.80 -7.05
CA LYS A 244 6.58 -20.15 -6.55
C LYS A 244 7.13 -21.44 -7.18
N HIS A 245 6.29 -22.47 -7.29
CA HIS A 245 6.68 -23.76 -7.85
C HIS A 245 6.82 -23.69 -9.36
N GLU A 246 6.00 -22.90 -10.03
CA GLU A 246 6.05 -22.67 -11.47
C GLU A 246 7.29 -21.88 -11.88
N ILE A 247 7.66 -20.83 -11.14
CA ILE A 247 8.88 -20.03 -11.40
C ILE A 247 10.14 -20.89 -11.32
N LYS A 248 10.20 -21.87 -10.40
CA LYS A 248 11.36 -22.77 -10.27
C LYS A 248 11.52 -23.76 -11.43
N LYS A 249 10.45 -24.01 -12.20
CA LYS A 249 10.44 -24.98 -13.32
C LYS A 249 10.85 -24.36 -14.66
N THR A 250 11.05 -23.04 -14.71
CA THR A 250 11.37 -22.25 -15.90
C THR A 250 12.71 -21.56 -15.78
#